data_AF-M9M3H4-F1
#
_entry.id   AF-M9M3H4-F1
#
_cell.length_a   1.000
_cell.length_b   1.000
_cell.length_c   1.000
_cell.angle_alpha   90.00
_cell.angle_beta   90.00
_cell.angle_gamma   90.00
#
_symmetry.space_group_name_H-M   'P 1'
#
loop_
_entity.id
_entity.type
_entity.pdbx_description
1 polymer ?
#
loop_
_entity_poly.entity_id
_entity_poly.type
_entity_poly.pdbx_seq_one_letter_code
_entity_poly.pdbx_strand_id
1 'polypeptide(L)'
;MYEGMDEPLAWQRAAELIALLAKRHGIGLDGVVPHSHWSGKACPSRILPQWEEFIQLVETAMKAGDKPVPPDIIGHWAEASIRAVIEAGIMVGRGSGNFEPNQPITRAEVAVVADRILKRFTNAT
;
A
#
# COMPACT_ATOMS: atom_id res chain seq x y z
N MET A 1 3.14 -13.64 -20.09
CA MET A 1 3.24 -13.54 -18.62
C MET A 1 3.15 -12.10 -18.12
N TYR A 2 3.58 -11.08 -18.90
CA TYR A 2 3.56 -9.67 -18.46
C TYR A 2 2.72 -8.75 -19.36
N GLU A 3 1.98 -9.31 -20.31
CA GLU A 3 1.15 -8.53 -21.21
C GLU A 3 -0.02 -7.92 -20.43
N GLY A 4 -0.20 -6.59 -20.54
CA GLY A 4 -1.19 -5.84 -19.77
C GLY A 4 -0.77 -5.42 -18.36
N MET A 5 0.45 -5.76 -17.91
CA MET A 5 0.96 -5.31 -16.61
C MET A 5 1.36 -3.84 -16.66
N ASP A 6 0.82 -3.05 -15.71
CA ASP A 6 1.35 -1.73 -15.38
C ASP A 6 2.62 -1.90 -14.55
N GLU A 7 3.78 -1.98 -15.22
CA GLU A 7 5.07 -2.21 -14.58
C GLU A 7 5.45 -1.13 -13.55
N PRO A 8 5.34 0.18 -13.85
CA PRO A 8 5.60 1.23 -12.86
C PRO A 8 4.75 1.07 -11.59
N LEU A 9 3.45 0.80 -11.75
CA LEU A 9 2.56 0.56 -10.61
C LEU A 9 2.97 -0.70 -9.85
N ALA A 10 3.29 -1.79 -10.55
CA ALA A 10 3.72 -3.02 -9.90
C ALA A 10 4.99 -2.83 -9.05
N TRP A 11 5.95 -2.06 -9.55
CA TRP A 11 7.19 -1.77 -8.83
C TRP A 11 6.96 -0.88 -7.62
N GLN A 12 6.10 0.13 -7.76
CA GLN A 12 5.68 0.97 -6.64
C GLN A 12 5.00 0.13 -5.54
N ARG A 13 4.10 -0.78 -5.91
CA ARG A 13 3.42 -1.67 -4.94
C ARG A 13 4.38 -2.64 -4.27
N ALA A 14 5.35 -3.18 -5.01
CA ALA A 14 6.40 -4.02 -4.44
C ALA A 14 7.25 -3.23 -3.42
N ALA A 15 7.62 -1.99 -3.73
CA ALA A 15 8.36 -1.12 -2.83
C ALA A 15 7.57 -0.79 -1.54
N GLU A 16 6.28 -0.48 -1.66
CA GLU A 16 5.38 -0.28 -0.51
C GLU A 16 5.30 -1.52 0.39
N LEU A 17 5.18 -2.72 -0.21
CA LEU A 17 5.15 -3.97 0.54
C LEU A 17 6.47 -4.23 1.26
N ILE A 18 7.61 -4.01 0.59
CA ILE A 18 8.94 -4.16 1.20
C ILE A 18 9.08 -3.20 2.39
N ALA A 19 8.70 -1.93 2.23
CA ALA A 19 8.75 -0.95 3.31
C ALA A 19 7.90 -1.38 4.52
N LEU A 20 6.69 -1.89 4.28
CA LEU A 20 5.81 -2.41 5.33
C LEU A 20 6.45 -3.58 6.08
N LEU A 21 7.00 -4.56 5.35
CA LEU A 21 7.67 -5.72 5.94
C LEU A 21 8.94 -5.31 6.69
N ALA A 22 9.74 -4.41 6.12
CA ALA A 22 10.96 -3.89 6.73
C ALA A 22 10.66 -3.22 8.08
N LYS A 23 9.65 -2.34 8.12
CA LYS A 23 9.17 -1.71 9.36
C LYS A 23 8.66 -2.73 10.38
N ARG A 24 7.88 -3.72 9.93
CA ARG A 24 7.33 -4.78 10.81
C ARG A 24 8.41 -5.62 11.46
N HIS A 25 9.51 -5.88 10.74
CA HIS A 25 10.57 -6.79 11.19
C HIS A 25 11.86 -6.07 11.62
N GLY A 26 11.89 -4.74 11.65
CA GLY A 26 13.06 -3.97 12.05
C GLY A 26 14.25 -4.11 11.09
N ILE A 27 13.98 -4.27 9.79
CA ILE A 27 15.00 -4.43 8.75
C ILE A 27 15.34 -3.04 8.18
N GLY A 28 16.62 -2.69 8.16
CA GLY A 28 17.13 -1.48 7.51
C GLY A 28 17.14 -1.59 5.98
N LEU A 29 17.29 -0.46 5.29
CA LEU A 29 17.33 -0.43 3.81
C LEU A 29 18.49 -1.27 3.25
N ASP A 30 19.60 -1.35 3.98
CA ASP A 30 20.76 -2.19 3.70
C ASP A 30 20.45 -3.70 3.69
N GLY A 31 19.38 -4.12 4.37
CA GLY A 31 18.87 -5.48 4.35
C GLY A 31 18.03 -5.84 3.11
N VAL A 32 17.69 -4.86 2.27
CA VAL A 32 16.90 -5.08 1.04
C VAL A 32 17.85 -5.31 -0.13
N VAL A 33 18.01 -6.59 -0.52
CA VAL A 33 18.95 -7.02 -1.57
C VAL A 33 18.27 -7.87 -2.65
N PRO A 34 18.77 -7.87 -3.89
CA PRO A 34 18.22 -8.71 -4.96
C PRO A 34 18.60 -10.18 -4.75
N HIS A 35 17.87 -11.10 -5.38
CA HIS A 35 18.20 -12.53 -5.31
C HIS A 35 19.57 -12.87 -5.92
N SER A 36 20.07 -12.04 -6.83
CA SER A 36 21.44 -12.13 -7.36
C SER A 36 22.51 -12.04 -6.28
N HIS A 37 22.25 -11.32 -5.18
CA HIS A 37 23.16 -11.22 -4.04
C HIS A 37 23.42 -12.60 -3.40
N TRP A 38 22.39 -13.46 -3.33
CA TRP A 38 22.48 -14.77 -2.67
C TRP A 38 22.90 -15.91 -3.59
N SER A 39 22.45 -15.89 -4.84
CA SER A 39 22.58 -17.04 -5.76
C SER A 39 23.40 -16.74 -7.00
N GLY A 40 23.77 -15.49 -7.25
CA GLY A 40 24.36 -15.02 -8.50
C GLY A 40 23.39 -15.02 -9.71
N LYS A 41 22.16 -15.51 -9.56
CA LYS A 41 21.17 -15.51 -10.65
C LYS A 41 20.70 -14.09 -10.95
N ALA A 42 20.55 -13.76 -12.23
CA ALA A 42 20.03 -12.46 -12.68
C ALA A 42 18.53 -12.31 -12.36
N CYS A 43 18.20 -12.12 -11.09
CA CYS A 43 16.85 -11.98 -10.57
C CYS A 43 16.84 -10.93 -9.45
N PRO A 44 15.92 -9.95 -9.46
CA PRO A 44 14.81 -9.76 -10.41
C PRO A 44 15.27 -9.23 -11.78
N SER A 45 15.03 -9.95 -12.87
CA SER A 45 15.66 -9.65 -14.19
C SER A 45 15.31 -8.27 -14.76
N ARG A 46 14.10 -7.75 -14.52
CA ARG A 46 13.66 -6.42 -15.01
C ARG A 46 14.04 -5.26 -14.09
N ILE A 47 14.06 -5.51 -12.78
CA ILE A 47 14.38 -4.48 -11.77
C ILE A 47 15.89 -4.38 -11.56
N LEU A 48 16.65 -5.48 -11.70
CA LEU A 48 18.08 -5.51 -11.45
C LEU A 48 18.88 -4.47 -12.26
N PRO A 49 18.58 -4.18 -13.54
CA PRO A 49 19.22 -3.09 -14.28
C PRO A 49 18.91 -1.68 -13.73
N GLN A 50 17.83 -1.54 -12.96
CA GLN A 50 17.32 -0.28 -12.38
C GLN A 50 17.25 -0.40 -10.85
N TRP A 51 18.15 -1.20 -10.26
CA TRP A 51 18.06 -1.58 -8.84
C TRP A 51 18.13 -0.36 -7.91
N GLU A 52 18.96 0.63 -8.24
CA GLU A 52 19.09 1.87 -7.47
C GLU A 52 17.78 2.67 -7.45
N GLU A 53 17.11 2.80 -8.60
CA GLU A 53 15.82 3.47 -8.70
C GLU A 53 14.74 2.76 -7.87
N PHE A 54 14.74 1.43 -7.91
CA PHE A 54 13.82 0.63 -7.10
C PHE A 54 14.08 0.78 -5.59
N ILE A 55 15.35 0.78 -5.17
CA ILE A 55 15.70 1.03 -3.78
C ILE A 55 15.29 2.44 -3.34
N GLN A 56 15.35 3.43 -4.22
CA GLN A 56 14.83 4.78 -3.93
C GLN A 56 13.31 4.78 -3.72
N LEU A 57 12.55 3.96 -4.44
CA LEU A 57 11.11 3.77 -4.19
C LEU A 57 10.88 3.15 -2.81
N VAL A 58 11.67 2.13 -2.44
CA VAL A 58 11.59 1.48 -1.11
C VAL A 58 11.91 2.49 -0.01
N GLU A 59 13.00 3.25 -0.15
CA GLU A 59 13.39 4.25 0.82
C GLU A 59 12.31 5.34 0.99
N THR A 60 11.74 5.81 -0.12
CA THR A 60 10.64 6.77 -0.10
C THR A 60 9.41 6.20 0.62
N ALA A 61 9.07 4.94 0.37
CA ALA A 61 7.96 4.27 1.05
C ALA A 61 8.24 4.00 2.53
N MET A 62 9.49 3.74 2.93
CA MET A 62 9.89 3.61 4.34
C MET A 62 9.84 4.94 5.09
N LYS A 63 10.16 6.05 4.40
CA LYS A 63 10.06 7.42 4.93
C LYS A 63 8.63 7.94 4.95
N ALA A 64 7.74 7.39 4.12
CA ALA A 64 6.32 7.70 4.16
C ALA A 64 5.77 7.29 5.53
N GLY A 65 5.28 8.27 6.31
CA GLY A 65 4.62 8.00 7.57
C GLY A 65 3.40 7.11 7.38
N ASP A 66 2.94 6.48 8.47
CA ASP A 66 1.67 5.76 8.43
C ASP A 66 0.57 6.69 7.92
N LYS A 67 -0.37 6.15 7.13
CA LYS A 67 -1.55 6.91 6.71
C LYS A 67 -2.16 7.58 7.95
N PRO A 68 -2.39 8.91 7.94
CA PRO A 68 -2.91 9.60 9.10
C PRO A 68 -4.15 8.90 9.63
N VAL A 69 -4.12 8.56 10.91
CA VAL A 69 -5.27 7.98 11.59
C VAL A 69 -6.22 9.12 11.90
N PRO A 70 -7.49 9.06 11.47
CA PRO A 70 -8.47 10.05 11.87
C PRO A 70 -8.58 10.12 13.41
N PRO A 71 -8.52 11.29 14.03
CA PRO A 71 -8.50 11.38 15.50
C PRO A 71 -9.84 10.96 16.13
N ASP A 72 -10.94 11.08 15.38
CA ASP A 72 -12.31 10.83 15.82
C ASP A 72 -12.70 9.35 15.88
N ILE A 73 -11.80 8.44 15.50
CA ILE A 73 -12.03 6.99 15.60
C ILE A 73 -11.35 6.36 16.82
N ILE A 74 -10.48 7.09 17.53
CA ILE A 74 -9.72 6.55 18.68
C ILE A 74 -10.68 6.19 19.81
N GLY A 75 -10.70 4.92 20.20
CA GLY A 75 -11.61 4.38 21.21
C GLY A 75 -13.03 4.06 20.69
N HIS A 76 -13.30 4.26 19.40
CA HIS A 76 -14.56 3.86 18.79
C HIS A 76 -14.61 2.34 18.57
N TRP A 77 -15.75 1.70 18.77
CA TRP A 77 -15.88 0.24 18.62
C TRP A 77 -15.48 -0.27 17.23
N ALA A 78 -15.65 0.58 16.20
CA ALA A 78 -15.30 0.28 14.81
C ALA A 78 -13.87 0.70 14.43
N GLU A 79 -13.05 1.19 15.37
CA GLU A 79 -11.70 1.73 15.08
C GLU A 79 -10.86 0.77 14.22
N ALA A 80 -10.76 -0.49 14.64
CA ALA A 80 -9.98 -1.50 13.93
C ALA A 80 -10.47 -1.71 12.49
N SER A 81 -11.79 -1.79 12.30
CA SER A 81 -12.41 -1.93 10.98
C SER A 81 -12.17 -0.71 10.10
N ILE A 82 -12.25 0.49 10.68
CA ILE A 82 -12.02 1.76 9.98
C ILE A 82 -10.57 1.86 9.52
N ARG A 83 -9.62 1.53 10.39
CA ARG A 83 -8.18 1.48 10.05
C ARG A 83 -7.94 0.55 8.87
N ALA A 84 -8.52 -0.65 8.87
CA ALA A 84 -8.35 -1.62 7.80
C ALA A 84 -8.87 -1.11 6.44
N VAL A 85 -10.03 -0.46 6.40
CA VAL A 85 -10.57 0.08 5.14
C VAL A 85 -9.83 1.33 4.65
N ILE A 86 -9.24 2.12 5.55
CA ILE A 86 -8.34 3.25 5.21
C ILE A 86 -7.01 2.75 4.66
N GLU A 87 -6.42 1.74 5.31
CA GLU A 87 -5.19 1.11 4.87
C GLU A 87 -5.37 0.48 3.48
N ALA A 88 -6.49 -0.22 3.27
CA ALA A 88 -6.86 -0.80 1.98
C ALA A 88 -7.22 0.25 0.89
N GLY A 89 -7.38 1.53 1.27
CA GLY A 89 -7.77 2.60 0.35
C GLY A 89 -9.23 2.50 -0.12
N ILE A 90 -10.05 1.71 0.57
CA ILE A 90 -11.48 1.53 0.26
C ILE A 90 -12.26 2.78 0.74
N MET A 91 -11.89 3.30 1.92
CA MET A 91 -12.45 4.53 2.48
C MET A 91 -11.32 5.51 2.84
N VAL A 92 -11.58 6.81 2.84
CA VAL A 92 -10.57 7.85 3.09
C VAL A 92 -10.99 8.88 4.14
N GLY A 93 -12.17 8.70 4.76
CA GLY A 93 -12.79 9.70 5.63
C GLY A 93 -13.39 10.88 4.85
N ARG A 94 -13.68 11.96 5.57
CA ARG A 94 -14.12 13.24 5.00
C ARG A 94 -12.91 14.16 4.92
N GLY A 95 -12.79 14.95 3.86
CA GLY A 95 -11.58 15.74 3.53
C GLY A 95 -11.08 16.75 4.59
N SER A 96 -11.75 16.85 5.74
CA SER A 96 -11.34 17.57 6.95
C SER A 96 -10.33 16.81 7.82
N GLY A 97 -10.01 15.54 7.49
CA GLY A 97 -9.10 14.69 8.26
C GLY A 97 -9.79 13.78 9.29
N ASN A 98 -11.12 13.90 9.43
CA ASN A 98 -11.96 13.03 10.26
C ASN A 98 -12.59 11.90 9.44
N PHE A 99 -12.95 10.79 10.08
CA PHE A 99 -13.68 9.70 9.42
C PHE A 99 -15.20 9.88 9.53
N GLU A 100 -15.66 10.46 10.64
CA GLU A 100 -17.04 10.64 11.08
C GLU A 100 -17.81 9.31 11.25
N PRO A 101 -17.37 8.40 12.14
CA PRO A 101 -17.89 7.03 12.22
C PRO A 101 -19.37 6.93 12.62
N ASN A 102 -19.94 7.98 13.22
CA ASN A 102 -21.32 8.04 13.66
C ASN A 102 -22.25 8.74 12.65
N GLN A 103 -21.72 9.31 11.57
CA GLN A 103 -22.54 9.96 10.55
C GLN A 103 -23.15 8.92 9.60
N PRO A 104 -24.39 9.13 9.13
CA PRO A 104 -24.98 8.25 8.15
C PRO A 104 -24.19 8.30 6.84
N ILE A 105 -23.95 7.13 6.26
CA ILE A 105 -23.36 7.01 4.93
C ILE A 105 -24.44 7.26 3.87
N THR A 106 -24.10 8.03 2.84
CA THR A 106 -24.99 8.30 1.71
C THR A 106 -24.94 7.17 0.68
N ARG A 107 -26.00 7.03 -0.13
CA ARG A 107 -26.03 6.06 -1.23
C ARG A 107 -24.89 6.25 -2.24
N ALA A 108 -24.49 7.50 -2.48
CA ALA A 108 -23.38 7.83 -3.37
C ALA A 108 -22.04 7.35 -2.81
N GLU A 109 -21.81 7.53 -1.50
CA GLU A 109 -20.60 7.03 -0.83
C GLU A 109 -20.54 5.51 -0.84
N VAL A 110 -21.66 4.84 -0.58
CA VAL A 110 -21.76 3.37 -0.70
C VAL A 110 -21.39 2.90 -2.11
N ALA A 111 -21.86 3.58 -3.16
CA ALA A 111 -21.53 3.24 -4.54
C ALA A 111 -20.03 3.38 -4.84
N VAL A 112 -19.38 4.43 -4.32
CA VAL A 112 -17.92 4.63 -4.47
C VAL A 112 -17.14 3.54 -3.71
N VAL A 113 -17.59 3.18 -2.51
CA VAL A 113 -16.99 2.07 -1.74
C VAL A 113 -17.10 0.76 -2.51
N ALA A 114 -18.28 0.45 -3.07
CA ALA A 114 -18.50 -0.75 -3.88
C ALA A 114 -17.61 -0.77 -5.14
N ASP A 115 -17.50 0.33 -5.87
CA ASP A 115 -16.62 0.44 -7.04
C ASP A 115 -15.14 0.17 -6.70
N ARG A 116 -14.64 0.74 -5.59
CA ARG A 116 -13.28 0.48 -5.12
C ARG A 116 -13.05 -0.97 -4.73
N ILE A 117 -14.03 -1.60 -4.07
CA ILE A 117 -13.98 -3.02 -3.72
C ILE A 117 -13.93 -3.86 -4.99
N LEU A 118 -14.82 -3.61 -5.96
CA LEU A 118 -14.90 -4.37 -7.22
C LEU A 118 -13.61 -4.29 -8.03
N LYS A 119 -13.05 -3.08 -8.21
CA LYS A 119 -11.77 -2.87 -8.91
C LYS A 119 -10.63 -3.71 -8.32
N ARG A 120 -10.66 -3.94 -7.02
CA ARG A 120 -9.65 -4.72 -6.31
C ARG A 120 -9.75 -6.22 -6.59
N PHE A 121 -10.94 -6.71 -6.94
CA PHE A 121 -11.17 -8.10 -7.32
C PHE A 121 -11.01 -8.33 -8.83
N THR A 122 -11.33 -7.34 -9.67
CA THR A 122 -11.25 -7.49 -11.14
C THR A 122 -9.84 -7.32 -11.68
N ASN A 123 -8.95 -6.63 -10.97
CA ASN A 123 -7.55 -6.45 -11.38
C ASN A 123 -6.66 -7.65 -11.00
N ALA A 124 -7.25 -8.78 -10.59
CA ALA A 124 -6.55 -10.01 -10.18
C ALA A 124 -6.54 -11.11 -11.26
N THR A 125 -6.92 -10.79 -12.50
CA THR A 125 -6.89 -11.69 -13.68
C THR A 125 -6.09 -11.05 -14.80
#